data_AF-A0A957CF80-F1
#
_entry.id   AF-A0A957CF80-F1
#
_cell.length_a   1.000
_cell.length_b   1.000
_cell.length_c   1.000
_cell.angle_alpha   90.00
_cell.angle_beta   90.00
_cell.angle_gamma   90.00
#
_symmetry.space_group_name_H-M   'P 1'
#
loop_
_entity.id
_entity.type
_entity.pdbx_description
1 polymer ?
#
loop_
_entity_poly.entity_id
_entity_poly.type
_entity_poly.pdbx_seq_one_letter_code
_entity_poly.pdbx_strand_id
1 'polypeptide(L)'
;MTQLAGGTIAPGIIDYYPNPADTVTVDLPQSEVTRLVGIELSVEDIKQILESLEFQVEITDPQSPNPSASLRASLQSPISNLQSPTLHVTVPDHRLDISAEPVTGRADLVEEIARVYGYDRVPVTELTDELPPQRNNLPFEREERTRDLLTESGLQEIITYRLTTPEVEARVLGKEYVEQATYVTLANPS
;
A
#
# COMPACT_ATOMS: atom_id res chain seq x y z
N MET A 1 1.20 -39.01 18.85
CA MET A 1 0.68 -40.39 19.04
C MET A 1 1.76 -41.39 19.45
N THR A 2 2.98 -41.35 18.93
CA THR A 2 4.15 -42.15 19.39
C THR A 2 4.52 -41.87 20.85
N GLN A 3 4.70 -40.58 21.20
CA GLN A 3 5.04 -40.14 22.56
C GLN A 3 3.90 -40.25 23.59
N LEU A 4 2.64 -40.35 23.12
CA LEU A 4 1.46 -40.34 24.00
C LEU A 4 0.75 -41.70 24.07
N ALA A 5 0.92 -42.58 23.09
CA ALA A 5 0.20 -43.85 22.96
C ALA A 5 1.07 -45.02 22.46
N GLY A 6 2.40 -44.87 22.38
CA GLY A 6 3.33 -45.97 22.13
C GLY A 6 3.26 -46.63 20.74
N GLY A 7 2.60 -46.00 19.76
CA GLY A 7 2.56 -46.51 18.38
C GLY A 7 3.92 -46.43 17.68
N THR A 8 4.09 -47.19 16.59
CA THR A 8 5.33 -47.18 15.78
C THR A 8 5.11 -46.36 14.50
N ILE A 9 6.02 -45.45 14.17
CA ILE A 9 5.91 -44.64 12.94
C ILE A 9 6.22 -45.53 11.74
N ALA A 10 5.32 -45.54 10.75
CA ALA A 10 5.56 -46.24 9.49
C ALA A 10 6.71 -45.56 8.72
N PRO A 11 7.65 -46.34 8.14
CA PRO A 11 8.76 -45.76 7.41
C PRO A 11 8.27 -45.19 6.07
N GLY A 12 8.77 -43.99 5.75
CA GLY A 12 8.48 -43.29 4.51
C GLY A 12 7.50 -42.14 4.71
N ILE A 13 7.73 -41.06 3.98
CA ILE A 13 6.82 -39.95 3.81
C ILE A 13 6.42 -39.93 2.34
N ILE A 14 5.12 -39.88 2.07
CA ILE A 14 4.61 -39.62 0.71
C ILE A 14 4.16 -38.17 0.73
N ASP A 15 4.93 -37.32 0.05
CA ASP A 15 4.56 -35.93 -0.20
C ASP A 15 4.11 -35.81 -1.67
N TYR A 16 2.85 -35.49 -1.88
CA TYR A 16 2.26 -35.31 -3.20
C TYR A 16 1.99 -33.82 -3.41
N TYR A 17 2.94 -33.15 -4.07
CA TYR A 17 2.87 -31.72 -4.36
C TYR A 17 2.87 -31.47 -5.87
N PRO A 18 1.72 -31.64 -6.54
CA PRO A 18 1.63 -31.69 -8.01
C PRO A 18 1.79 -30.33 -8.70
N ASN A 19 1.59 -29.23 -7.97
CA ASN A 19 1.75 -27.88 -8.48
C ASN A 19 2.54 -27.05 -7.46
N PRO A 20 3.88 -27.19 -7.43
CA PRO A 20 4.71 -26.39 -6.56
C PRO A 20 4.57 -24.91 -6.91
N ALA A 21 4.51 -24.06 -5.88
CA ALA A 21 4.48 -22.62 -6.08
C ALA A 21 5.79 -22.14 -6.72
N ASP A 22 5.70 -21.20 -7.66
CA ASP A 22 6.87 -20.57 -8.25
C ASP A 22 7.57 -19.67 -7.23
N THR A 23 8.90 -19.72 -7.21
CA THR A 23 9.70 -18.84 -6.35
C THR A 23 9.61 -17.40 -6.85
N VAL A 24 9.21 -16.49 -5.96
CA VAL A 24 9.11 -15.06 -6.28
C VAL A 24 10.50 -14.43 -6.24
N THR A 25 10.85 -13.74 -7.32
CA THR A 25 12.10 -12.96 -7.44
C THR A 25 11.77 -11.53 -7.84
N VAL A 26 12.44 -10.57 -7.20
CA VAL A 26 12.21 -9.14 -7.43
C VAL A 26 13.55 -8.45 -7.64
N ASP A 27 13.68 -7.74 -8.77
CA ASP A 27 14.81 -6.87 -9.03
C ASP A 27 14.59 -5.51 -8.38
N LEU A 28 15.42 -5.18 -7.38
CA LEU A 28 15.40 -3.93 -6.64
C LEU A 28 16.66 -3.11 -6.94
N PRO A 29 16.58 -2.10 -7.82
CA PRO A 29 17.64 -1.11 -7.98
C PRO A 29 17.86 -0.34 -6.67
N GLN A 30 19.12 -0.09 -6.28
CA GLN A 30 19.41 0.71 -5.09
C GLN A 30 18.74 2.10 -5.14
N SER A 31 18.66 2.69 -6.34
CA SER A 31 18.02 3.99 -6.56
C SER A 31 16.52 4.00 -6.22
N GLU A 32 15.82 2.86 -6.28
CA GLU A 32 14.41 2.77 -5.91
C GLU A 32 14.20 2.91 -4.40
N VAL A 33 15.12 2.43 -3.57
CA VAL A 33 15.08 2.61 -2.10
C VAL A 33 15.14 4.10 -1.76
N THR A 34 16.10 4.81 -2.36
CA THR A 34 16.23 6.26 -2.17
C THR A 34 15.04 7.01 -2.77
N ARG A 35 14.53 6.60 -3.92
CA ARG A 35 13.37 7.25 -4.57
C ARG A 35 12.10 7.15 -3.73
N LEU A 36 11.84 6.00 -3.12
CA LEU A 36 10.59 5.74 -2.40
C LEU A 36 10.63 6.20 -0.94
N VAL A 37 11.76 6.05 -0.25
CA VAL A 37 11.87 6.33 1.19
C VAL A 37 12.69 7.60 1.47
N GLY A 38 13.49 8.07 0.52
CA GLY A 38 14.36 9.24 0.72
C GLY A 38 15.60 8.97 1.56
N ILE A 39 15.96 7.70 1.77
CA ILE A 39 17.17 7.29 2.49
C ILE A 39 18.26 6.86 1.52
N GLU A 40 19.49 7.29 1.78
CA GLU A 40 20.69 6.80 1.10
C GLU A 40 21.28 5.64 1.90
N LEU A 41 21.01 4.41 1.45
CA LEU A 41 21.61 3.20 2.00
C LEU A 41 22.60 2.61 0.99
N SER A 42 23.72 2.08 1.48
CA SER A 42 24.61 1.29 0.63
C SER A 42 23.95 -0.02 0.21
N VAL A 43 24.43 -0.62 -0.88
CA VAL A 43 23.92 -1.91 -1.37
C VAL A 43 24.16 -3.00 -0.33
N GLU A 44 25.29 -2.91 0.38
CA GLU A 44 25.68 -3.81 1.45
C GLU A 44 24.73 -3.71 2.65
N ASP A 45 24.34 -2.49 3.04
CA ASP A 45 23.36 -2.29 4.13
C ASP A 45 21.98 -2.84 3.76
N ILE A 46 21.52 -2.56 2.53
CA ILE A 46 20.24 -3.08 2.02
C ILE A 46 20.26 -4.61 2.01
N LYS A 47 21.35 -5.19 1.51
CA LYS A 47 21.57 -6.64 1.50
C LYS A 47 21.51 -7.21 2.91
N GLN A 48 22.26 -6.63 3.86
CA GLN A 48 22.30 -7.11 5.23
C GLN A 48 20.91 -7.07 5.90
N ILE A 49 20.14 -6.01 5.65
CA ILE A 49 18.77 -5.88 6.17
C ILE A 49 17.88 -7.00 5.59
N LEU A 50 17.87 -7.18 4.28
CA LEU A 50 17.03 -8.19 3.62
C LEU A 50 17.44 -9.61 4.00
N GLU A 51 18.75 -9.91 4.08
CA GLU A 51 19.24 -11.23 4.53
C GLU A 51 18.89 -11.51 6.00
N SER A 52 18.81 -10.48 6.85
CA SER A 52 18.34 -10.64 8.24
C SER A 52 16.87 -11.05 8.35
N LEU A 53 16.09 -10.80 7.28
CA LEU A 53 14.70 -11.20 7.11
C LEU A 53 14.54 -12.48 6.26
N GLU A 54 15.63 -13.23 6.08
CA GLU A 54 15.69 -14.51 5.34
C GLU A 54 15.49 -14.40 3.82
N PHE A 55 15.51 -13.19 3.25
CA PHE A 55 15.58 -13.02 1.79
C PHE A 55 16.97 -13.41 1.29
N GLN A 56 17.03 -14.05 0.12
CA GLN A 56 18.31 -14.31 -0.54
C GLN A 56 18.61 -13.16 -1.51
N VAL A 57 19.83 -12.62 -1.45
CA VAL A 57 20.16 -11.39 -2.18
C VAL A 57 21.45 -11.53 -2.96
N GLU A 58 21.35 -11.37 -4.27
CA GLU A 58 22.48 -11.32 -5.20
C GLU A 58 22.65 -9.91 -5.76
N ILE A 59 23.88 -9.36 -5.68
CA ILE A 59 24.16 -8.02 -6.19
C ILE A 59 24.61 -8.15 -7.65
N THR A 60 23.90 -7.49 -8.56
CA THR A 60 24.28 -7.38 -9.97
C THR A 60 24.79 -5.97 -10.25
N ASP A 61 26.07 -5.88 -10.60
CA ASP A 61 26.71 -4.62 -10.97
C ASP A 61 26.42 -4.31 -12.46
N PRO A 62 26.18 -3.04 -12.86
CA PRO A 62 25.82 -2.66 -14.23
C PRO A 62 26.87 -3.01 -15.31
N GLN A 63 28.07 -3.43 -14.90
CA GLN A 63 29.22 -3.71 -15.77
C GLN A 63 29.44 -5.22 -16.04
N SER A 64 28.59 -6.11 -15.53
CA SER A 64 28.70 -7.55 -15.85
C SER A 64 28.07 -7.86 -17.22
N PRO A 65 28.81 -8.45 -18.19
CA PRO A 65 28.30 -8.66 -19.54
C PRO A 65 27.31 -9.83 -19.56
N ASN A 66 26.00 -9.54 -19.47
CA ASN A 66 24.97 -10.56 -19.63
C ASN A 66 24.41 -10.55 -21.08
N PRO A 67 24.64 -11.60 -21.90
CA PRO A 67 24.26 -11.61 -23.32
C PRO A 67 22.74 -11.62 -23.61
N SER A 68 21.87 -11.67 -22.60
CA SER A 68 20.40 -11.73 -22.76
C SER A 68 19.65 -10.42 -22.52
N ALA A 69 20.32 -9.33 -22.10
CA ALA A 69 19.69 -8.08 -21.69
C ALA A 69 19.30 -7.12 -22.85
N SER A 70 19.58 -7.49 -24.11
CA SER A 70 19.47 -6.59 -25.26
C SER A 70 18.04 -6.31 -25.76
N LEU A 71 17.01 -7.00 -25.24
CA LEU A 71 15.63 -6.90 -25.74
C LEU A 71 14.65 -6.19 -24.79
N ARG A 72 14.98 -6.03 -23.50
CA ARG A 72 14.07 -5.40 -22.50
C ARG A 72 14.30 -3.89 -22.31
N ALA A 73 15.40 -3.34 -22.81
CA ALA A 73 15.76 -1.94 -22.64
C ALA A 73 14.84 -0.94 -23.39
N SER A 74 14.04 -1.42 -24.35
CA SER A 74 13.29 -0.54 -25.26
C SER A 74 11.95 -0.01 -24.72
N LEU A 75 11.54 -0.38 -23.50
CA LEU A 75 10.22 0.01 -22.96
C LEU A 75 10.27 0.75 -21.61
N GLN A 76 11.44 1.17 -21.14
CA GLN A 76 11.54 1.86 -19.84
C GLN A 76 11.45 3.38 -19.97
N SER A 77 10.57 3.97 -19.18
CA SER A 77 10.27 5.40 -19.01
C SER A 77 11.51 6.32 -18.97
N PRO A 78 11.38 7.59 -19.42
CA PRO A 78 12.50 8.49 -19.73
C PRO A 78 13.29 9.07 -18.53
N ILE A 79 13.22 8.52 -17.32
CA ILE A 79 13.89 9.09 -16.10
C ILE A 79 14.94 8.16 -15.47
N SER A 80 15.29 7.01 -16.07
CA SER A 80 16.24 6.05 -15.46
C SER A 80 17.52 5.88 -16.28
N ASN A 81 18.46 6.82 -16.13
CA ASN A 81 19.82 6.71 -16.67
C ASN A 81 20.90 6.86 -15.58
N LEU A 82 20.58 6.48 -14.34
CA LEU A 82 21.59 6.22 -13.32
C LEU A 82 21.87 4.72 -13.31
N GLN A 83 23.09 4.34 -13.70
CA GLN A 83 23.62 3.00 -13.53
C GLN A 83 23.79 2.70 -12.03
N SER A 84 22.69 2.45 -11.32
CA SER A 84 22.74 1.99 -9.92
C SER A 84 22.86 0.46 -9.88
N PRO A 85 23.65 -0.11 -8.96
CA PRO A 85 23.65 -1.55 -8.72
C PRO A 85 22.24 -2.05 -8.40
N THR A 86 21.91 -3.25 -8.89
CA THR A 86 20.60 -3.88 -8.70
C THR A 86 20.74 -5.09 -7.80
N LEU A 87 19.88 -5.19 -6.78
CA LEU A 87 19.78 -6.37 -5.94
C LEU A 87 18.72 -7.30 -6.54
N HIS A 88 19.11 -8.54 -6.87
CA HIS A 88 18.19 -9.60 -7.22
C HIS A 88 17.78 -10.32 -5.93
N VAL A 89 16.52 -10.16 -5.54
CA VAL A 89 16.00 -10.61 -4.24
C VAL A 89 15.06 -11.79 -4.45
N THR A 90 15.42 -12.93 -3.88
CA THR A 90 14.56 -14.12 -3.82
C THR A 90 13.79 -14.13 -2.51
N VAL A 91 12.47 -14.19 -2.62
CA VAL A 91 11.54 -14.16 -1.49
C VAL A 91 11.43 -15.56 -0.89
N PRO A 92 11.49 -15.71 0.45
CA PRO A 92 11.30 -17.01 1.08
C PRO A 92 9.83 -17.45 1.00
N ASP A 93 9.59 -18.76 0.86
CA ASP A 93 8.27 -19.34 0.51
C ASP A 93 7.12 -19.00 1.46
N HIS A 94 7.42 -18.59 2.70
CA HIS A 94 6.42 -18.22 3.70
C HIS A 94 5.97 -16.75 3.63
N ARG A 95 6.67 -15.90 2.86
CA ARG A 95 6.36 -14.47 2.66
C ARG A 95 5.39 -14.29 1.50
N LEU A 96 4.14 -14.67 1.75
CA LEU A 96 3.04 -14.58 0.77
C LEU A 96 2.56 -13.15 0.49
N ASP A 97 3.06 -12.19 1.26
CA ASP A 97 2.74 -10.77 1.18
C ASP A 97 3.59 -10.01 0.16
N ILE A 98 4.70 -10.59 -0.33
CA ILE A 98 5.56 -9.95 -1.34
C ILE A 98 5.08 -10.29 -2.74
N SER A 99 4.74 -9.26 -3.52
CA SER A 99 4.21 -9.43 -4.87
C SER A 99 5.31 -9.75 -5.89
N ALA A 100 5.02 -10.64 -6.85
CA ALA A 100 5.89 -10.87 -8.01
C ALA A 100 5.84 -9.75 -9.07
N GLU A 101 4.87 -8.83 -8.94
CA GLU A 101 4.74 -7.68 -9.82
C GLU A 101 5.90 -6.70 -9.60
N PRO A 102 6.60 -6.23 -10.66
CA PRO A 102 7.81 -5.43 -10.48
C PRO A 102 7.61 -4.12 -9.72
N VAL A 103 6.43 -3.49 -9.80
CA VAL A 103 6.17 -2.22 -9.13
C VAL A 103 5.80 -2.46 -7.66
N THR A 104 4.80 -3.32 -7.43
CA THR A 104 4.30 -3.63 -6.09
C THR A 104 5.35 -4.37 -5.27
N GLY A 105 6.01 -5.39 -5.83
CA GLY A 105 7.05 -6.16 -5.13
C GLY A 105 8.25 -5.31 -4.72
N ARG A 106 8.65 -4.31 -5.52
CA ARG A 106 9.68 -3.35 -5.11
C ARG A 106 9.23 -2.51 -3.93
N ALA A 107 7.98 -2.04 -3.94
CA ALA A 107 7.42 -1.28 -2.83
C ALA A 107 7.35 -2.13 -1.56
N ASP A 108 6.93 -3.40 -1.66
CA ASP A 108 6.87 -4.35 -0.54
C ASP A 108 8.27 -4.57 0.08
N LEU A 109 9.30 -4.80 -0.75
CA LEU A 109 10.68 -4.92 -0.27
C LEU A 109 11.21 -3.63 0.37
N VAL A 110 10.84 -2.48 -0.19
CA VAL A 110 11.23 -1.18 0.34
C VAL A 110 10.55 -0.89 1.68
N GLU A 111 9.30 -1.32 1.87
CA GLU A 111 8.63 -1.27 3.18
C GLU A 111 9.39 -2.09 4.22
N GLU A 112 9.82 -3.31 3.88
CA GLU A 112 10.62 -4.16 4.78
C GLU A 112 11.94 -3.49 5.17
N ILE A 113 12.63 -2.90 4.20
CA ILE A 113 13.87 -2.14 4.44
C ILE A 113 13.59 -0.95 5.36
N ALA A 114 12.56 -0.15 5.06
CA ALA A 114 12.19 1.02 5.86
C ALA A 114 11.78 0.62 7.28
N ARG A 115 11.09 -0.51 7.45
CA ARG A 115 10.66 -1.04 8.75
C ARG A 115 11.83 -1.47 9.62
N VAL A 116 12.80 -2.19 9.06
CA VAL A 116 13.99 -2.64 9.80
C VAL A 116 14.97 -1.49 10.02
N TYR A 117 15.12 -0.60 9.02
CA TYR A 117 15.82 0.65 9.19
C TYR A 117 15.10 1.56 10.20
N GLY A 118 13.80 1.42 10.41
CA GLY A 118 13.06 2.20 11.38
C GLY A 118 12.66 3.56 10.84
N TYR A 119 11.37 3.83 10.91
CA TYR A 119 10.74 5.03 10.37
C TYR A 119 11.24 6.33 11.00
N ASP A 120 11.72 6.30 12.25
CA ASP A 120 12.26 7.46 12.94
C ASP A 120 13.53 8.03 12.27
N ARG A 121 14.21 7.22 11.44
CA ARG A 121 15.41 7.62 10.70
C ARG A 121 15.11 8.14 9.29
N VAL A 122 13.85 8.08 8.86
CA VAL A 122 13.43 8.59 7.55
C VAL A 122 13.36 10.13 7.62
N PRO A 123 14.04 10.85 6.71
CA PRO A 123 14.08 12.30 6.77
C PRO A 123 12.70 12.90 6.49
N VAL A 124 12.28 13.84 7.36
CA VAL A 124 11.10 14.67 7.08
C VAL A 124 11.54 15.76 6.10
N THR A 125 11.14 15.64 4.85
CA THR A 125 11.34 16.66 3.83
C THR A 125 10.01 17.34 3.51
N GLU A 126 10.03 18.67 3.38
CA GLU A 126 8.89 19.38 2.83
C GLU A 126 8.78 19.09 1.33
N LEU A 127 7.56 18.95 0.83
CA LEU A 127 7.32 18.84 -0.60
C LEU A 127 7.80 20.13 -1.27
N THR A 128 8.81 20.02 -2.13
CA THR A 128 9.41 21.17 -2.86
C THR A 128 8.47 21.74 -3.95
N ASP A 129 7.24 21.24 -4.05
CA ASP A 129 6.32 21.66 -5.10
C ASP A 129 5.72 23.03 -4.79
N GLU A 130 5.47 23.83 -5.82
CA GLU A 130 4.76 25.09 -5.63
C GLU A 130 3.34 24.78 -5.12
N LEU A 131 2.94 25.39 -4.01
CA LEU A 131 1.58 25.23 -3.52
C LEU A 131 0.62 25.58 -4.67
N PRO A 132 -0.33 24.67 -5.01
CA PRO A 132 -1.29 24.98 -6.05
C PRO A 132 -2.05 26.25 -5.65
N PRO A 133 -2.45 27.08 -6.63
CA PRO A 133 -3.14 28.32 -6.32
C PRO A 133 -4.38 28.01 -5.48
N GLN A 134 -4.49 28.67 -4.32
CA GLN A 134 -5.62 28.48 -3.44
C GLN A 134 -6.89 28.90 -4.17
N ARG A 135 -7.74 27.93 -4.51
CA ARG A 135 -9.07 28.18 -5.06
C ARG A 135 -10.01 28.43 -3.91
N ASN A 136 -10.50 29.66 -3.81
CA ASN A 136 -11.54 29.99 -2.85
C ASN A 136 -12.80 29.18 -3.16
N ASN A 137 -13.33 28.49 -2.14
CA ASN A 137 -14.57 27.75 -2.26
C ASN A 137 -15.70 28.66 -1.77
N LEU A 138 -16.18 29.55 -2.65
CA LEU A 138 -17.24 30.51 -2.33
C LEU A 138 -18.49 29.86 -1.70
N PRO A 139 -18.96 28.66 -2.16
CA PRO A 139 -20.01 27.92 -1.44
C PRO A 139 -19.68 27.65 0.02
N PHE A 140 -18.48 27.13 0.30
CA PHE A 140 -18.02 26.84 1.67
C PHE A 140 -17.90 28.11 2.52
N GLU A 141 -17.30 29.18 1.99
CA GLU A 141 -17.18 30.46 2.70
C GLU A 141 -18.54 31.06 3.07
N ARG A 142 -19.54 30.89 2.20
CA ARG A 142 -20.92 31.35 2.47
C ARG A 142 -21.63 30.48 3.49
N GLU A 143 -21.43 29.17 3.44
CA GLU A 143 -21.94 28.23 4.45
C GLU A 143 -21.39 28.60 5.83
N GLU A 144 -20.09 28.83 5.93
CA GLU A 144 -19.42 29.18 7.19
C GLU A 144 -19.90 30.50 7.75
N ARG A 145 -19.98 31.53 6.90
CA ARG A 145 -20.56 32.81 7.30
C ARG A 145 -22.00 32.68 7.78
N THR A 146 -22.78 31.79 7.16
CA THR A 146 -24.17 31.56 7.59
C THR A 146 -24.21 30.86 8.94
N ARG A 147 -23.34 29.87 9.18
CA ARG A 147 -23.20 29.18 10.47
C ARG A 147 -22.84 30.17 11.58
N ASP A 148 -21.87 31.04 11.34
CA ASP A 148 -21.43 32.07 12.30
C ASP A 148 -22.60 32.99 12.67
N LEU A 149 -23.31 33.52 11.69
CA LEU A 149 -24.46 34.40 11.92
C LEU A 149 -25.59 33.73 12.71
N LEU A 150 -25.88 32.45 12.44
CA LEU A 150 -26.89 31.70 13.18
C LEU A 150 -26.45 31.44 14.62
N THR A 151 -25.16 31.15 14.83
CA THR A 151 -24.57 30.96 16.16
C THR A 151 -24.60 32.27 16.97
N GLU A 152 -24.23 33.39 16.36
CA GLU A 152 -24.33 34.73 16.96
C GLU A 152 -25.77 35.10 17.31
N SER A 153 -26.74 34.58 16.56
CA SER A 153 -28.17 34.76 16.83
C SER A 153 -28.71 33.84 17.95
N GLY A 154 -27.85 33.01 18.57
CA GLY A 154 -28.19 32.13 19.68
C GLY A 154 -28.69 30.75 19.28
N LEU A 155 -28.58 30.35 18.01
CA LEU A 155 -28.86 28.98 17.59
C LEU A 155 -27.65 28.07 17.89
N GLN A 156 -27.94 26.80 18.17
CA GLN A 156 -26.92 25.78 18.37
C GLN A 156 -26.91 24.82 17.18
N GLU A 157 -25.72 24.55 16.64
CA GLU A 157 -25.54 23.55 15.59
C GLU A 157 -25.73 22.13 16.14
N ILE A 158 -26.41 21.30 15.35
CA ILE A 158 -26.61 19.88 15.64
C ILE A 158 -26.15 19.06 14.43
N ILE A 159 -25.35 18.02 14.67
CA ILE A 159 -25.00 17.05 13.63
C ILE A 159 -26.08 15.97 13.64
N THR A 160 -26.92 15.95 12.61
CA THR A 160 -28.04 15.01 12.49
C THR A 160 -27.65 13.75 11.74
N TYR A 161 -28.31 12.65 12.06
CA TYR A 161 -28.19 11.41 11.29
C TYR A 161 -28.79 11.60 9.89
N ARG A 162 -28.07 11.15 8.86
CA ARG A 162 -28.54 11.18 7.47
C ARG A 162 -29.51 10.04 7.14
N LEU A 163 -29.57 9.02 8.00
CA LEU A 163 -30.51 7.92 7.85
C LEU A 163 -31.84 8.30 8.49
N THR A 164 -32.90 8.19 7.70
CA THR A 164 -34.27 8.38 8.14
C THR A 164 -35.13 7.22 7.67
N THR A 165 -36.36 7.16 8.13
CA THR A 165 -37.36 6.23 7.60
C THR A 165 -38.42 7.01 6.83
N PRO A 166 -39.04 6.42 5.79
CA PRO A 166 -40.14 7.04 5.06
C PRO A 166 -41.27 7.53 5.98
N GLU A 167 -41.51 6.83 7.09
CA GLU A 167 -42.56 7.19 8.07
C GLU A 167 -42.22 8.45 8.87
N VAL A 168 -40.95 8.71 9.16
CA VAL A 168 -40.51 9.94 9.85
C VAL A 168 -40.57 11.12 8.88
N GLU A 169 -40.12 10.92 7.64
CA GLU A 169 -40.14 11.96 6.62
C GLU A 169 -41.57 12.35 6.20
N ALA A 170 -42.49 11.39 6.13
CA ALA A 170 -43.90 11.65 5.82
C ALA A 170 -44.58 12.55 6.87
N ARG A 171 -44.09 12.58 8.12
CA ARG A 171 -44.61 13.49 9.16
C ARG A 171 -44.20 14.95 8.93
N VAL A 172 -43.08 15.17 8.24
CA VAL A 172 -42.51 16.50 8.01
C VAL A 172 -42.89 17.02 6.62
N LEU A 173 -42.77 16.19 5.59
CA LEU A 173 -42.92 16.57 4.18
C LEU A 173 -44.26 16.11 3.56
N GLY A 174 -45.02 15.26 4.26
CA GLY A 174 -46.29 14.72 3.79
C GLY A 174 -46.17 13.40 3.03
N LYS A 175 -47.27 12.63 2.97
CA LYS A 175 -47.29 11.30 2.35
C LYS A 175 -47.07 11.33 0.83
N GLU A 176 -47.64 12.32 0.14
CA GLU A 176 -47.51 12.46 -1.32
C GLU A 176 -46.05 12.65 -1.76
N TYR A 177 -45.23 13.31 -0.94
CA TYR A 177 -43.80 13.48 -1.20
C TYR A 177 -43.04 12.15 -1.11
N VAL A 178 -43.27 11.41 -0.03
CA VAL A 178 -42.59 10.14 0.26
C VAL A 178 -42.92 9.05 -0.77
N GLU A 179 -44.15 9.02 -1.28
CA GLU A 179 -44.57 8.07 -2.31
C GLU A 179 -43.89 8.33 -3.67
N GLN A 180 -43.43 9.56 -3.92
CA GLN A 180 -42.75 9.96 -5.16
C GLN A 180 -41.22 10.02 -5.01
N ALA A 181 -40.71 9.94 -3.77
CA ALA A 181 -39.30 10.04 -3.48
C ALA A 181 -38.55 8.74 -3.79
N THR A 182 -37.38 8.88 -4.41
CA THR A 182 -36.46 7.76 -4.64
C THR A 182 -35.50 7.64 -3.47
N TYR A 183 -35.64 6.58 -2.67
CA TYR A 183 -34.76 6.30 -1.53
C TYR A 183 -33.58 5.42 -1.92
N VAL A 184 -32.39 5.75 -1.39
CA VAL A 184 -31.25 4.83 -1.34
C VAL A 184 -31.37 4.05 -0.03
N THR A 185 -31.62 2.74 -0.13
CA THR A 185 -31.77 1.86 1.03
C THR A 185 -30.46 1.14 1.34
N LEU A 186 -30.15 1.00 2.63
CA LEU A 186 -29.03 0.17 3.07
C LEU A 186 -29.41 -1.31 2.95
N ALA A 187 -28.50 -2.12 2.42
CA ALA A 187 -28.73 -3.56 2.29
C ALA A 187 -28.79 -4.27 3.65
N ASN A 188 -27.99 -3.81 4.62
CA ASN A 188 -27.88 -4.39 5.96
C ASN A 188 -28.00 -3.29 7.02
N PRO A 189 -29.20 -2.74 7.28
CA PRO A 189 -29.39 -1.83 8.40
C PRO A 189 -29.18 -2.60 9.71
N SER A 190 -28.37 -2.04 10.60
CA SER A 190 -28.08 -2.55 11.95
C SER A 190 -29.29 -2.45 12.88
#